data_AF-A0A2M8BVL6-F1
#
_entry.id   AF-A0A2M8BVL6-F1
#
_cell.length_a   1.000
_cell.length_b   1.000
_cell.length_c   1.000
_cell.angle_alpha   90.00
_cell.angle_beta   90.00
_cell.angle_gamma   90.00
#
_symmetry.space_group_name_H-M   'P 1'
#
loop_
_entity.id
_entity.type
_entity.pdbx_description
1 polymer ?
#
loop_
_entity_poly.entity_id
_entity_poly.type
_entity_poly.pdbx_seq_one_letter_code
_entity_poly.pdbx_strand_id
1 'polypeptide(L)'
;MEKETLVYLVSPVRNVTDEQARVITDHAEKLKLAGVKLFNPVEDAPQQDETGYNIVMAELNFMLQAAIENGRVDILWNAGGKPSEGSRVDLGMAFALDLEFKLVAVFNEKEPTGPQIGLEILRELDGEKPLNVIWKIYSELSKIKHSREVVIDWDTKMMGVEQEWQRIRLGLALGCMAINPNLTIKMGNLTGIDPADIKSYPKVIREIETRQSEKR
;
A
#
# COMPACT_ATOMS: atom_id res chain seq x y z
N MET A 1 8.94 -27.19 14.22
CA MET A 1 8.93 -26.47 12.93
C MET A 1 9.31 -25.04 13.22
N GLU A 2 10.42 -24.56 12.65
CA GLU A 2 10.67 -23.12 12.62
C GLU A 2 9.50 -22.47 11.87
N LYS A 3 8.99 -21.36 12.40
CA LYS A 3 7.85 -20.65 11.82
C LYS A 3 8.34 -20.00 10.53
N GLU A 4 7.66 -20.26 9.42
CA GLU A 4 8.00 -19.67 8.11
C GLU A 4 7.91 -18.14 8.22
N THR A 5 8.94 -17.42 7.75
CA THR A 5 8.92 -15.95 7.78
C THR A 5 8.13 -15.45 6.58
N LEU A 6 7.11 -14.61 6.83
CA LEU A 6 6.31 -13.99 5.77
C LEU A 6 6.86 -12.60 5.44
N VAL A 7 7.11 -12.34 4.17
CA VAL A 7 7.59 -11.04 3.68
C VAL A 7 6.69 -10.57 2.55
N TYR A 8 6.13 -9.37 2.69
CA TYR A 8 5.45 -8.69 1.59
C TYR A 8 6.41 -7.69 0.95
N LEU A 9 6.51 -7.71 -0.39
CA LEU A 9 7.41 -6.84 -1.13
C LEU A 9 6.68 -5.61 -1.68
N VAL A 10 6.97 -4.43 -1.12
CA VAL A 10 6.52 -3.16 -1.72
C VAL A 10 7.56 -2.73 -2.74
N SER A 11 7.20 -2.74 -4.03
CA SER A 11 8.11 -2.29 -5.10
C SER A 11 7.33 -1.72 -6.30
N PRO A 12 7.95 -0.84 -7.12
CA PRO A 12 7.35 -0.41 -8.37
C PRO A 12 7.28 -1.60 -9.34
N VAL A 13 6.10 -1.83 -9.93
CA VAL A 13 5.88 -2.91 -10.91
C VAL A 13 5.96 -2.40 -12.36
N ARG A 14 5.49 -1.17 -12.61
CA ARG A 14 5.39 -0.59 -13.95
C ARG A 14 6.40 0.54 -14.12
N ASN A 15 6.86 0.73 -15.35
CA ASN A 15 7.81 1.78 -15.71
C ASN A 15 9.12 1.75 -14.91
N VAL A 16 9.57 0.55 -14.54
CA VAL A 16 10.88 0.33 -13.92
C VAL A 16 11.96 0.25 -15.00
N THR A 17 13.14 0.77 -14.70
CA THR A 17 14.33 0.57 -15.54
C THR A 17 14.88 -0.85 -15.37
N ASP A 18 15.70 -1.31 -16.31
CA ASP A 18 16.35 -2.63 -16.21
C ASP A 18 17.18 -2.78 -14.94
N GLU A 19 17.83 -1.70 -14.49
CA GLU A 19 18.59 -1.68 -13.24
C GLU A 19 17.68 -1.85 -12.02
N GLN A 20 16.57 -1.09 -11.95
CA GLN A 20 15.60 -1.22 -10.87
C GLN A 20 14.97 -2.62 -10.85
N ALA A 21 14.61 -3.16 -12.01
CA ALA A 21 14.06 -4.49 -12.15
C ALA A 21 15.04 -5.55 -11.61
N ARG A 22 16.33 -5.46 -11.96
CA ARG A 22 17.38 -6.35 -11.42
C ARG A 22 17.48 -6.26 -9.91
N VAL A 23 17.50 -5.06 -9.33
CA VAL A 23 17.58 -4.90 -7.86
C VAL A 23 16.37 -5.54 -7.17
N ILE A 24 15.16 -5.37 -7.73
CA ILE A 24 13.93 -5.98 -7.21
C ILE A 24 14.02 -7.51 -7.30
N THR A 25 14.39 -8.05 -8.46
CA THR A 25 14.52 -9.49 -8.69
C THR A 25 15.58 -10.12 -7.77
N ASP A 26 16.78 -9.54 -7.70
CA ASP A 26 17.87 -10.04 -6.87
C ASP A 26 17.47 -10.08 -5.38
N HIS A 27 16.70 -9.09 -4.91
CA HIS A 27 16.19 -9.08 -3.54
C HIS A 27 15.15 -10.18 -3.31
N ALA A 28 14.19 -10.32 -4.23
CA ALA A 28 13.18 -11.37 -4.17
C ALA A 28 13.80 -12.78 -4.20
N GLU A 29 14.83 -13.01 -5.02
CA GLU A 29 15.56 -14.28 -5.09
C GLU A 29 16.30 -14.59 -3.80
N LYS A 30 16.99 -13.60 -3.20
CA LYS A 30 17.64 -13.77 -1.89
C LYS A 30 16.66 -14.18 -0.80
N LEU A 31 15.47 -13.56 -0.80
CA LEU A 31 14.40 -13.91 0.13
C LEU A 31 13.92 -15.35 -0.09
N LYS A 32 13.63 -15.74 -1.34
CA LYS A 32 13.22 -17.11 -1.69
C LYS A 32 14.27 -18.15 -1.27
N LEU A 33 15.56 -17.88 -1.52
CA LEU A 33 16.68 -18.74 -1.11
C LEU A 33 16.83 -18.87 0.41
N ALA A 34 16.43 -17.85 1.16
CA ALA A 34 16.40 -17.88 2.62
C ALA A 34 15.19 -18.65 3.20
N GLY A 35 14.33 -19.22 2.35
CA GLY A 35 13.17 -20.00 2.76
C GLY A 35 12.01 -19.14 3.30
N VAL A 36 11.95 -17.86 2.94
CA VAL A 36 10.81 -17.01 3.32
C VAL A 36 9.64 -17.22 2.38
N LYS A 37 8.42 -17.10 2.92
CA LYS A 37 7.21 -17.00 2.10
C LYS A 37 7.07 -15.55 1.64
N LEU A 38 7.44 -15.32 0.39
CA LEU A 38 7.36 -14.02 -0.25
C LEU A 38 5.99 -13.84 -0.92
N PHE A 39 5.38 -12.67 -0.74
CA PHE A 39 4.34 -12.18 -1.64
C PHE A 39 4.94 -11.13 -2.56
N ASN A 40 5.03 -11.47 -3.84
CA ASN A 40 5.41 -10.57 -4.92
C ASN A 40 4.13 -10.23 -5.72
N PRO A 41 3.61 -8.99 -5.62
CA PRO A 41 2.38 -8.60 -6.32
C PRO A 41 2.38 -8.90 -7.83
N VAL A 42 3.54 -8.91 -8.47
CA VAL A 42 3.69 -9.23 -9.90
C VAL A 42 3.34 -10.68 -10.20
N GLU A 43 3.73 -11.60 -9.32
CA GLU A 43 3.61 -13.04 -9.51
C GLU A 43 2.33 -13.59 -8.85
N ASP A 44 1.97 -13.07 -7.69
CA ASP A 44 0.99 -13.69 -6.79
C ASP A 44 -0.41 -13.07 -6.85
N ALA A 45 -0.54 -11.84 -7.37
CA ALA A 45 -1.83 -11.18 -7.46
C ALA A 45 -2.54 -11.46 -8.80
N PRO A 46 -3.88 -11.51 -8.85
CA PRO A 46 -4.64 -11.75 -10.06
C PRO A 46 -4.57 -10.54 -11.01
N GLN A 47 -3.49 -10.42 -11.77
CA GLN A 47 -3.20 -9.21 -12.56
C GLN A 47 -4.23 -8.90 -13.65
N GLN A 48 -4.99 -9.91 -14.09
CA GLN A 48 -6.09 -9.83 -15.06
C GLN A 48 -7.39 -9.25 -14.48
N ASP A 49 -7.42 -8.91 -13.18
CA ASP A 49 -8.58 -8.30 -12.54
C ASP A 49 -8.87 -6.90 -13.11
N GLU A 50 -10.02 -6.75 -13.76
CA GLU A 50 -10.45 -5.52 -14.44
C GLU A 50 -10.70 -4.36 -13.48
N THR A 51 -11.06 -4.68 -12.24
CA THR A 51 -11.38 -3.69 -11.20
C THR A 51 -10.13 -3.29 -10.42
N GLY A 52 -9.26 -4.26 -10.12
CA GLY A 52 -8.15 -4.14 -9.16
C GLY A 52 -8.54 -4.54 -7.74
N TYR A 53 -9.82 -4.82 -7.48
CA TYR A 53 -10.33 -5.23 -6.17
C TYR A 53 -9.69 -6.52 -5.68
N ASN A 54 -9.62 -7.55 -6.54
CA ASN A 54 -9.09 -8.86 -6.15
C ASN A 54 -7.59 -8.79 -5.87
N ILE A 55 -6.88 -7.88 -6.54
CA ILE A 55 -5.46 -7.59 -6.28
C ILE A 55 -5.30 -7.00 -4.88
N VAL A 56 -6.01 -5.90 -4.59
CA VAL A 56 -5.92 -5.22 -3.29
C VAL A 56 -6.35 -6.14 -2.15
N MET A 57 -7.37 -6.97 -2.34
CA MET A 57 -7.79 -7.94 -1.32
C MET A 57 -6.76 -9.06 -1.11
N ALA A 58 -6.09 -9.54 -2.16
CA ALA A 58 -5.04 -10.54 -2.03
C ALA A 58 -3.83 -9.98 -1.24
N GLU A 59 -3.42 -8.75 -1.57
CA GLU A 59 -2.35 -8.02 -0.87
C GLU A 59 -2.71 -7.80 0.61
N LEU A 60 -3.92 -7.29 0.88
CA LEU A 60 -4.42 -7.06 2.24
C LEU A 60 -4.47 -8.33 3.07
N ASN A 61 -4.97 -9.44 2.49
CA ASN A 61 -5.05 -10.72 3.19
C ASN A 61 -3.67 -11.28 3.52
N PHE A 62 -2.70 -11.15 2.59
CA PHE A 62 -1.34 -11.57 2.86
C PHE A 62 -0.70 -10.72 3.97
N MET A 63 -0.83 -9.40 3.91
CA MET A 63 -0.31 -8.51 4.95
C MET A 63 -0.94 -8.79 6.32
N LEU A 64 -2.25 -9.08 6.38
CA LEU A 64 -2.91 -9.47 7.63
C LEU A 64 -2.33 -10.78 8.16
N GLN A 65 -2.11 -11.78 7.30
CA GLN A 65 -1.46 -13.03 7.70
C GLN A 65 -0.04 -12.78 8.20
N ALA A 66 0.74 -11.95 7.50
CA ALA A 66 2.08 -11.56 7.92
C ALA A 66 2.05 -10.90 9.30
N ALA A 67 1.10 -10.00 9.58
CA ALA A 67 0.98 -9.34 10.88
C ALA A 67 0.71 -10.35 12.01
N ILE A 68 -0.17 -11.33 11.78
CA ILE A 68 -0.47 -12.41 12.74
C ILE A 68 0.74 -13.32 12.96
N GLU A 69 1.56 -13.51 11.93
CA GLU A 69 2.66 -14.46 11.95
C GLU A 69 4.02 -13.85 12.36
N ASN A 70 4.08 -12.55 12.68
CA ASN A 70 5.30 -11.75 12.89
C ASN A 70 6.18 -11.65 11.62
N GLY A 71 5.52 -11.50 10.48
CA GLY A 71 6.14 -11.13 9.21
C GLY A 71 6.41 -9.63 9.12
N ARG A 72 6.90 -9.21 7.95
CA ARG A 72 7.32 -7.82 7.71
C ARG A 72 7.07 -7.36 6.28
N VAL A 73 7.27 -6.08 6.02
CA VAL A 73 7.31 -5.49 4.67
C VAL A 73 8.73 -5.09 4.31
N ASP A 74 9.22 -5.62 3.20
CA ASP A 74 10.48 -5.19 2.58
C ASP A 74 10.14 -4.16 1.48
N ILE A 75 10.78 -2.99 1.52
CA ILE A 75 10.39 -1.84 0.69
C ILE A 75 11.52 -1.41 -0.24
N LEU A 76 11.23 -1.44 -1.54
CA LEU A 76 12.02 -0.79 -2.58
C LEU A 76 11.23 0.41 -3.12
N TRP A 77 11.52 1.58 -2.56
CA TRP A 77 10.75 2.78 -2.83
C TRP A 77 11.22 3.48 -4.10
N ASN A 78 10.30 3.96 -4.93
CA ASN A 78 10.63 4.80 -6.07
C ASN A 78 10.24 6.26 -5.78
N ALA A 79 11.25 7.12 -5.63
CA ALA A 79 11.08 8.55 -5.36
C ALA A 79 10.84 9.39 -6.63
N GLY A 80 11.00 8.82 -7.83
CA GLY A 80 10.96 9.56 -9.09
C GLY A 80 10.16 8.87 -10.21
N GLY A 81 10.03 9.54 -11.35
CA GLY A 81 9.13 9.14 -12.43
C GLY A 81 7.64 9.28 -12.05
N LYS A 82 6.76 8.49 -12.68
CA LYS A 82 5.35 8.45 -12.30
C LYS A 82 5.24 7.75 -10.94
N PRO A 83 4.82 8.43 -9.85
CA PRO A 83 4.86 7.81 -8.55
C PRO A 83 3.82 6.68 -8.45
N SER A 84 4.20 5.58 -7.80
CA SER A 84 3.35 4.39 -7.62
C SER A 84 2.22 4.71 -6.63
N GLU A 85 0.98 4.71 -7.12
CA GLU A 85 -0.19 4.83 -6.26
C GLU A 85 -0.34 3.60 -5.37
N GLY A 86 -0.07 2.41 -5.91
CA GLY A 86 -0.15 1.14 -5.18
C GLY A 86 0.76 1.10 -3.96
N SER A 87 2.04 1.44 -4.15
CA SER A 87 2.99 1.43 -3.04
C SER A 87 2.61 2.37 -1.89
N ARG A 88 1.81 3.43 -2.15
CA ARG A 88 1.29 4.34 -1.12
C ARG A 88 0.08 3.74 -0.39
N VAL A 89 -0.79 3.02 -1.10
CA VAL A 89 -1.87 2.25 -0.49
C VAL A 89 -1.27 1.12 0.36
N ASP A 90 -0.29 0.38 -0.17
CA ASP A 90 0.43 -0.69 0.54
C ASP A 90 1.10 -0.19 1.81
N LEU A 91 1.77 0.97 1.74
CA LEU A 91 2.35 1.63 2.90
C LEU A 91 1.28 1.90 3.97
N GLY A 92 0.13 2.45 3.58
CA GLY A 92 -0.99 2.67 4.50
C GLY A 92 -1.53 1.37 5.12
N MET A 93 -1.69 0.31 4.33
CA MET A 93 -2.15 -0.99 4.84
C MET A 93 -1.17 -1.56 5.86
N ALA A 94 0.13 -1.52 5.55
CA ALA A 94 1.17 -2.02 6.44
C ALA A 94 1.23 -1.25 7.78
N PHE A 95 1.03 0.07 7.75
CA PHE A 95 0.94 0.89 8.96
C PHE A 95 -0.27 0.53 9.83
N ALA A 96 -1.45 0.34 9.21
CA ALA A 96 -2.66 -0.02 9.94
C ALA A 96 -2.59 -1.41 10.59
N LEU A 97 -1.83 -2.32 9.98
CA LEU A 97 -1.61 -3.69 10.44
C LEU A 97 -0.38 -3.84 11.36
N ASP A 98 0.31 -2.74 11.68
CA ASP A 98 1.48 -2.71 12.57
C ASP A 98 2.60 -3.66 12.13
N LEU A 99 2.83 -3.75 10.81
CA LEU A 99 3.91 -4.56 10.25
C LEU A 99 5.29 -3.91 10.49
N GLU A 100 6.31 -4.75 10.70
CA GLU A 100 7.70 -4.29 10.71
C GLU A 100 8.09 -3.79 9.31
N PHE A 101 8.75 -2.63 9.25
CA PHE A 101 9.22 -2.02 8.01
C PHE A 101 10.71 -2.23 7.83
N LYS A 102 11.11 -2.69 6.64
CA LYS A 102 12.51 -2.74 6.22
C LYS A 102 12.70 -1.98 4.92
N LEU A 103 13.33 -0.82 4.98
CA LEU A 103 13.76 -0.10 3.77
C LEU A 103 14.96 -0.81 3.15
N VAL A 104 14.78 -1.31 1.93
CA VAL A 104 15.79 -2.08 1.19
C VAL A 104 16.53 -1.19 0.20
N ALA A 105 15.79 -0.37 -0.55
CA ALA A 105 16.34 0.53 -1.55
C ALA A 105 15.44 1.75 -1.79
N VAL A 106 16.04 2.86 -2.22
CA VAL A 106 15.33 4.03 -2.73
C VAL A 106 15.86 4.35 -4.13
N PHE A 107 14.98 4.27 -5.12
CA PHE A 107 15.27 4.62 -6.49
C PHE A 107 14.96 6.09 -6.77
N ASN A 108 15.71 6.69 -7.71
CA ASN A 108 15.55 8.08 -8.15
C ASN A 108 15.64 9.12 -7.01
N GLU A 109 16.36 8.80 -5.93
CA GLU A 109 16.45 9.66 -4.75
C GLU A 109 17.13 11.01 -5.03
N LYS A 110 18.07 11.04 -5.98
CA LYS A 110 18.80 12.27 -6.33
C LYS A 110 17.93 13.28 -7.08
N GLU A 111 16.90 12.81 -7.76
CA GLU A 111 16.00 13.62 -8.59
C GLU A 111 14.55 13.14 -8.37
N PRO A 112 14.00 13.36 -7.16
CA PRO A 112 12.65 12.90 -6.85
C PRO A 112 11.62 13.71 -7.62
N THR A 113 10.51 13.07 -8.00
CA THR A 113 9.41 13.72 -8.71
C THR A 113 8.06 13.39 -8.08
N GLY A 114 7.17 14.38 -8.06
CA GLY A 114 5.88 14.23 -7.39
C GLY A 114 6.00 14.30 -5.86
N PRO A 115 4.88 14.05 -5.15
CA PRO A 115 4.85 14.17 -3.69
C PRO A 115 5.61 13.01 -3.02
N GLN A 116 6.28 13.30 -1.90
CA GLN A 116 7.28 12.42 -1.26
C GLN A 116 6.90 12.02 0.18
N ILE A 117 5.64 12.12 0.56
CA ILE A 117 5.18 11.77 1.92
C ILE A 117 5.54 10.32 2.23
N GLY A 118 5.37 9.40 1.28
CA GLY A 118 5.77 8.00 1.47
C GLY A 118 7.25 7.84 1.81
N LEU A 119 8.14 8.56 1.12
CA LEU A 119 9.57 8.54 1.44
C LEU A 119 9.86 9.21 2.79
N GLU A 120 9.19 10.32 3.11
CA GLU A 120 9.33 10.97 4.41
C GLU A 120 8.96 10.04 5.56
N ILE A 121 7.88 9.27 5.42
CA ILE A 121 7.46 8.25 6.40
C ILE A 121 8.57 7.21 6.62
N LEU A 122 9.13 6.66 5.53
CA LEU A 122 10.19 5.66 5.60
C LEU A 122 11.45 6.22 6.28
N ARG A 123 11.81 7.46 5.98
CA ARG A 123 12.97 8.14 6.60
C ARG A 123 12.74 8.47 8.07
N GLU A 124 11.50 8.74 8.48
CA GLU A 124 11.15 8.89 9.89
C GLU A 124 11.21 7.54 10.63
N LEU A 125 10.78 6.44 10.00
CA LEU A 125 10.89 5.08 10.57
C LEU A 125 12.35 4.65 10.76
N ASP A 126 13.23 5.00 9.82
CA ASP A 126 14.68 4.73 9.91
C ASP A 126 15.42 5.66 10.89
N GLY A 127 14.72 6.61 11.51
CA GLY A 127 15.29 7.57 12.46
C GLY A 127 16.13 8.68 11.82
N GLU A 128 16.12 8.80 10.48
CA GLU A 128 16.84 9.85 9.74
C GLU A 128 16.14 11.22 9.83
N LYS A 129 14.83 11.23 10.10
CA LYS A 129 14.02 12.44 10.24
C LYS A 129 13.22 12.46 11.54
N PRO A 130 12.87 13.66 12.08
CA PRO A 130 11.97 13.77 13.22
C PRO A 130 10.58 13.24 12.89
N LEU A 131 9.96 12.54 13.84
CA LEU A 131 8.60 12.01 13.71
C LEU A 131 7.59 13.18 13.55
N ASN A 132 7.15 13.47 12.34
CA ASN A 132 6.14 14.49 12.04
C ASN A 132 5.00 13.88 11.24
N VAL A 133 5.33 13.18 10.17
CA VAL A 133 4.38 12.50 9.30
C VAL A 133 3.82 11.25 9.99
N ILE A 134 4.66 10.48 10.69
CA ILE A 134 4.24 9.30 11.46
C ILE A 134 3.20 9.69 12.53
N TRP A 135 3.35 10.82 13.21
CA TRP A 135 2.33 11.31 14.15
C TRP A 135 0.99 11.61 13.47
N LYS A 136 1.01 12.14 12.24
CA LYS A 136 -0.22 12.34 11.46
C LYS A 136 -0.87 11.00 11.09
N ILE A 137 -0.07 9.99 10.73
CA ILE A 137 -0.58 8.63 10.49
C ILE A 137 -1.27 8.08 11.73
N TYR A 138 -0.63 8.13 12.90
CA TYR A 138 -1.23 7.63 14.14
C TYR A 138 -2.50 8.42 14.53
N SER A 139 -2.51 9.73 14.32
CA SER A 139 -3.70 10.55 14.52
C SER A 139 -4.84 10.10 13.61
N GLU A 140 -4.58 9.84 12.33
CA GLU A 140 -5.58 9.40 11.37
C GLU A 140 -6.06 7.96 11.64
N LEU A 141 -5.14 7.05 11.98
CA LEU A 141 -5.47 5.69 12.41
C LEU A 141 -6.40 5.69 13.62
N SER A 142 -6.13 6.55 14.61
CA SER A 142 -7.00 6.69 15.77
C SER A 142 -8.41 7.11 15.36
N LYS A 143 -8.58 8.07 14.45
CA LYS A 143 -9.91 8.46 13.95
C LYS A 143 -10.61 7.32 13.23
N ILE A 144 -9.90 6.60 12.35
CA ILE A 144 -10.44 5.48 11.59
C ILE A 144 -10.91 4.36 12.52
N LYS A 145 -10.08 3.97 13.50
CA LYS A 145 -10.39 2.89 14.46
C LYS A 145 -11.64 3.16 15.31
N HIS A 146 -11.95 4.43 15.57
CA HIS A 146 -13.15 4.83 16.32
C HIS A 146 -14.35 5.17 15.44
N SER A 147 -14.22 5.06 14.12
CA SER A 147 -15.32 5.27 13.19
C SER A 147 -16.05 3.96 12.86
N ARG A 148 -17.31 4.07 12.47
CA ARG A 148 -18.05 2.98 11.81
C ARG A 148 -17.96 3.07 10.29
N GLU A 149 -17.61 4.24 9.76
CA GLU A 149 -17.58 4.53 8.34
C GLU A 149 -16.42 5.47 8.00
N VAL A 150 -15.73 5.18 6.90
CA VAL A 150 -14.65 6.01 6.36
C VAL A 150 -14.99 6.36 4.92
N VAL A 151 -15.19 7.65 4.67
CA VAL A 151 -15.37 8.19 3.31
C VAL A 151 -14.01 8.49 2.72
N ILE A 152 -13.71 7.97 1.52
CA ILE A 152 -12.46 8.19 0.79
C ILE A 152 -12.72 9.11 -0.40
N ASP A 153 -12.26 10.35 -0.31
CA ASP A 153 -12.16 11.24 -1.47
C ASP A 153 -10.98 10.82 -2.36
N TRP A 154 -11.12 11.01 -3.67
CA TRP A 154 -10.11 10.59 -4.63
C TRP A 154 -9.96 11.58 -5.79
N ASP A 155 -8.73 12.00 -6.04
CA ASP A 155 -8.33 12.66 -7.28
C ASP A 155 -7.63 11.65 -8.19
N THR A 156 -8.06 11.50 -9.44
CA THR A 156 -7.45 10.52 -10.38
C THR A 156 -6.04 10.89 -10.81
N LYS A 157 -5.56 12.10 -10.50
CA LYS A 157 -4.17 12.50 -10.66
C LYS A 157 -3.49 12.57 -9.29
N MET A 158 -2.20 12.23 -9.23
CA MET A 158 -1.41 12.36 -8.00
C MET A 158 -0.32 13.42 -8.20
N MET A 159 -0.74 14.69 -8.15
CA MET A 159 0.13 15.84 -8.42
C MET A 159 0.75 16.45 -7.17
N GLY A 160 0.14 16.25 -5.99
CA GLY A 160 0.53 16.91 -4.76
C GLY A 160 0.29 16.08 -3.50
N VAL A 161 0.63 16.71 -2.38
CA VAL A 161 0.62 16.11 -1.02
C VAL A 161 -0.77 15.60 -0.63
N GLU A 162 -1.82 16.35 -0.97
CA GLU A 162 -3.21 15.95 -0.66
C GLU A 162 -3.58 14.64 -1.36
N GLN A 163 -3.25 14.52 -2.64
CA GLN A 163 -3.56 13.33 -3.43
C GLN A 163 -2.76 12.11 -2.97
N GLU A 164 -1.51 12.29 -2.56
CA GLU A 164 -0.73 11.20 -1.95
C GLU A 164 -1.34 10.75 -0.61
N TRP A 165 -1.79 11.69 0.23
CA TRP A 165 -2.50 11.37 1.46
C TRP A 165 -3.79 10.57 1.22
N GLN A 166 -4.52 10.82 0.12
CA GLN A 166 -5.69 10.00 -0.23
C GLN A 166 -5.33 8.52 -0.43
N ARG A 167 -4.18 8.22 -1.07
CA ARG A 167 -3.71 6.84 -1.28
C ARG A 167 -3.34 6.19 0.04
N ILE A 168 -2.55 6.89 0.85
CA ILE A 168 -2.14 6.40 2.17
C ILE A 168 -3.38 6.16 3.05
N ARG A 169 -4.32 7.11 3.07
CA ARG A 169 -5.55 7.01 3.86
C ARG A 169 -6.45 5.86 3.42
N LEU A 170 -6.56 5.57 2.13
CA LEU A 170 -7.22 4.37 1.65
C LEU A 170 -6.55 3.11 2.23
N GLY A 171 -5.22 3.04 2.18
CA GLY A 171 -4.47 1.94 2.79
C GLY A 171 -4.73 1.78 4.29
N LEU A 172 -4.71 2.89 5.04
CA LEU A 172 -5.00 2.87 6.48
C LEU A 172 -6.42 2.35 6.77
N ALA A 173 -7.40 2.77 5.96
CA ALA A 173 -8.78 2.32 6.08
C ALA A 173 -8.93 0.82 5.76
N LEU A 174 -8.26 0.33 4.71
CA LEU A 174 -8.24 -1.08 4.32
C LEU A 174 -7.65 -1.97 5.42
N GLY A 175 -6.50 -1.60 5.99
CA GLY A 175 -5.91 -2.35 7.10
C GLY A 175 -6.80 -2.34 8.35
N CYS A 176 -7.42 -1.21 8.67
CA CYS A 176 -8.37 -1.14 9.79
C CYS A 176 -9.65 -1.98 9.53
N MET A 177 -10.13 -2.03 8.28
CA MET A 177 -11.27 -2.86 7.87
C MET A 177 -10.96 -4.36 7.99
N ALA A 178 -9.72 -4.77 7.68
CA ALA A 178 -9.29 -6.16 7.86
C ALA A 178 -9.32 -6.61 9.33
N ILE A 179 -9.00 -5.71 10.26
CA ILE A 179 -9.07 -5.96 11.71
C ILE A 179 -10.51 -5.85 12.25
N ASN A 180 -11.27 -4.88 11.76
CA ASN A 180 -12.66 -4.63 12.15
C ASN A 180 -13.59 -4.73 10.93
N PRO A 181 -14.16 -5.91 10.66
CA PRO A 181 -15.04 -6.14 9.51
C PRO A 181 -16.32 -5.28 9.50
N ASN A 182 -16.67 -4.63 10.60
CA ASN A 182 -17.83 -3.73 10.69
C ASN A 182 -17.53 -2.31 10.19
N LEU A 183 -16.26 -1.96 10.00
CA LEU A 183 -15.86 -0.68 9.42
C LEU A 183 -16.22 -0.64 7.94
N THR A 184 -17.06 0.30 7.53
CA THR A 184 -17.38 0.48 6.11
C THR A 184 -16.54 1.53 5.44
N ILE A 185 -16.14 1.26 4.19
CA ILE A 185 -15.40 2.20 3.34
C ILE A 185 -16.34 2.64 2.23
N LYS A 186 -16.44 3.95 1.99
CA LYS A 186 -17.29 4.52 0.96
C LYS A 186 -16.55 5.45 0.04
N MET A 187 -17.01 5.52 -1.20
CA MET A 187 -16.53 6.54 -2.13
C MET A 187 -17.05 7.92 -1.73
N GLY A 188 -16.13 8.87 -1.60
CA GLY A 188 -16.43 10.28 -1.42
C GLY A 188 -16.47 11.03 -2.75
N ASN A 189 -15.95 12.26 -2.74
CA ASN A 189 -15.80 13.08 -3.93
C ASN A 189 -14.74 12.49 -4.87
N LEU A 190 -15.11 12.36 -6.14
CA LEU A 190 -14.18 12.00 -7.21
C LEU A 190 -13.81 13.24 -8.03
N THR A 191 -12.52 13.58 -8.04
CA THR A 191 -11.97 14.62 -8.91
C THR A 191 -11.27 13.97 -10.10
N GLY A 192 -11.62 14.41 -11.31
CA GLY A 192 -11.09 13.85 -12.56
C GLY A 192 -11.95 12.73 -13.15
N ILE A 193 -11.45 12.10 -14.21
CA ILE A 193 -12.15 11.04 -14.95
C ILE A 193 -11.60 9.69 -14.53
N ASP A 194 -12.47 8.83 -13.99
CA ASP A 194 -12.17 7.43 -13.72
C ASP A 194 -12.13 6.66 -15.05
N PRO A 195 -10.99 6.04 -15.41
CA PRO A 195 -10.86 5.42 -16.72
C PRO A 195 -11.73 4.15 -16.82
N ALA A 196 -12.55 4.08 -17.88
CA ALA A 196 -13.48 2.97 -18.09
C ALA A 196 -12.77 1.62 -18.32
N ASP A 197 -11.65 1.62 -19.02
CA ASP A 197 -11.06 0.39 -19.58
C ASP A 197 -9.87 -0.16 -18.78
N ILE A 198 -9.47 0.48 -17.69
CA ILE A 198 -8.37 0.01 -16.83
C ILE A 198 -8.78 -0.04 -15.37
N LYS A 199 -8.15 -0.93 -14.60
CA LYS A 199 -8.28 -0.99 -13.14
C LYS A 199 -7.89 0.33 -12.48
N SER A 200 -8.63 0.73 -11.45
CA SER A 200 -8.47 2.01 -10.77
C SER A 200 -8.96 1.92 -9.32
N TYR A 201 -8.39 2.73 -8.42
CA TYR A 201 -8.84 2.78 -7.02
C TYR A 201 -10.29 3.25 -6.82
N PRO A 202 -10.85 4.20 -7.61
CA PRO A 202 -12.28 4.48 -7.56
C PRO A 202 -13.15 3.24 -7.81
N LYS A 203 -12.77 2.36 -8.76
CA LYS A 203 -13.46 1.08 -8.98
C LYS A 203 -13.29 0.13 -7.79
N VAL A 204 -12.09 0.04 -7.21
CA VAL A 204 -11.83 -0.75 -5.99
C VAL A 204 -12.73 -0.30 -4.83
N ILE A 205 -12.79 1.01 -4.56
CA ILE A 205 -13.57 1.57 -3.45
C ILE A 205 -15.06 1.28 -3.65
N ARG A 206 -15.58 1.48 -4.87
CA ARG A 206 -16.99 1.18 -5.17
C ARG A 206 -17.32 -0.30 -5.03
N GLU A 207 -16.44 -1.19 -5.48
CA GLU A 207 -16.62 -2.64 -5.34
C GLU A 207 -16.64 -3.06 -3.86
N ILE A 208 -15.77 -2.48 -3.02
CA ILE A 208 -15.80 -2.68 -1.56
C ILE A 208 -17.14 -2.23 -1.00
N GLU A 209 -17.59 -1.02 -1.33
CA GLU A 209 -18.84 -0.44 -0.85
C GLU A 209 -20.05 -1.32 -1.23
N THR A 210 -20.13 -1.76 -2.49
CA THR A 210 -21.18 -2.67 -2.98
C THR A 210 -21.20 -3.97 -2.17
N ARG A 211 -20.06 -4.66 -2.02
CA ARG A 211 -20.00 -5.92 -1.27
C ARG A 211 -20.30 -5.77 0.21
N GLN A 212 -19.97 -4.63 0.81
CA GLN A 212 -20.29 -4.34 2.21
C GLN A 212 -21.79 -4.08 2.40
N SER A 213 -22.47 -3.52 1.39
CA SER A 213 -23.92 -3.30 1.41
C SER A 213 -24.72 -4.61 1.30
N GLU A 214 -24.23 -5.58 0.53
CA GLU A 214 -24.88 -6.89 0.36
C GLU A 214 -24.81 -7.81 1.59
N LYS A 215 -23.85 -7.54 2.49
CA LYS A 215 -23.66 -8.32 3.74
C LYS A 215 -24.51 -7.81 4.91
N ARG A 216 -25.23 -6.69 4.74
CA ARG A 216 -26.08 -6.07 5.76
C ARG A 216 -27.54 -6.49 5.59
#